data_AF-Q2BY43-F1
#
_entry.id   AF-Q2BY43-F1
#
_cell.length_a   1.000
_cell.length_b   1.000
_cell.length_c   1.000
_cell.angle_alpha   90.00
_cell.angle_beta   90.00
_cell.angle_gamma   90.00
#
_symmetry.space_group_name_H-M   'P 1'
#
loop_
_entity.id
_entity.type
_entity.pdbx_description
1 polymer ?
#
loop_
_entity_poly.entity_id
_entity_poly.type
_entity_poly.pdbx_seq_one_letter_code
_entity_poly.pdbx_strand_id
1 'polypeptide(L)'
;MLAVIFGIFIINGCNGDSKSSNSPVPPVPKEAKIKSIQISDVGATLSTLSGIEIPTGEKLQFKAIGTYDNDTQKDLSKDVNWVTSDEELGTFNSSTLETKKPGIIKVSASLDSITSNIKEVKISSIDLISINISSNKSKTPLGVKLNFTASGKYSDGNSLDMTKTVSWESSDKTVATISNGTFLPLTVGTTKITANVSNTNSAPIEIEVTPHILTSLELITSVNSLPLGTSSNITAKGIYSDNEELEITSEVKWSSSDESILTITNGKISTLKTGSVEITATKDNISKSITYEVTPHELVSISLSSSPNFLVGLDEKIHAVGLYTDDEEIPLINGVTWESSDQTVATIDNGILTPIKAGVTNITAIKDGKTVSLDNVKIAGLSEKFPCNGITGDFDCLPVKETLSGKKYVASPEKSFIERIGFSSDTYAFTDKDDVPLGFVGALMTYEEAEQWCQNLNSVSYLGITDWKLPENGLSNLTSEVGMELYTPLGWYSTSNDASRFFTGYWLNQPGVDPTKKAVFVYIPSAGTAFPVDQDPTVKQLTICVSG
;
A
#
# COMPACT_ATOMS: atom_id res chain seq x y z
N MET A 1 64.47 12.60 58.82
CA MET A 1 64.86 11.44 59.65
C MET A 1 65.89 10.63 58.88
N LEU A 2 67.17 10.96 59.06
CA LEU A 2 68.31 10.05 58.95
C LEU A 2 69.41 10.71 59.80
N ALA A 3 69.86 10.00 60.84
CA ALA A 3 70.74 10.49 61.88
C ALA A 3 72.20 10.18 61.54
N VAL A 4 73.14 11.06 61.91
CA VAL A 4 74.54 10.67 62.11
C VAL A 4 75.04 11.27 63.43
N ILE A 5 75.57 10.35 64.22
CA ILE A 5 76.03 10.42 65.60
C ILE A 5 77.45 10.97 65.66
N PHE A 6 77.77 11.78 66.66
CA PHE A 6 79.16 12.12 67.02
C PHE A 6 79.55 11.40 68.31
N GLY A 7 80.58 10.56 68.20
CA GLY A 7 81.26 9.88 69.30
C GLY A 7 82.55 10.61 69.68
N ILE A 8 82.69 10.83 70.99
CA ILE A 8 83.80 11.41 71.76
C ILE A 8 85.03 10.49 71.72
N PHE A 9 86.27 11.00 71.75
CA PHE A 9 87.30 10.56 72.71
C PHE A 9 88.51 11.50 72.81
N ILE A 10 89.03 11.51 74.03
CA ILE A 10 89.93 12.45 74.72
C ILE A 10 91.40 12.00 74.57
N ILE A 11 92.35 12.93 74.57
CA ILE A 11 93.72 12.66 75.00
C ILE A 11 94.25 13.81 75.87
N ASN A 12 94.67 13.47 77.09
CA ASN A 12 95.37 14.32 78.05
C ASN A 12 96.87 14.40 77.73
N GLY A 13 97.49 15.56 77.94
CA GLY A 13 98.96 15.72 77.93
C GLY A 13 99.39 17.00 78.67
N CYS A 14 100.12 16.82 79.76
CA CYS A 14 100.54 17.82 80.74
C CYS A 14 101.78 18.65 80.33
N ASN A 15 101.72 19.94 80.66
CA ASN A 15 102.75 20.84 81.24
C ASN A 15 104.10 21.11 80.54
N GLY A 16 104.34 22.39 80.25
CA GLY A 16 105.65 22.98 79.93
C GLY A 16 105.56 24.51 79.75
N ASP A 17 105.97 25.25 80.77
CA ASP A 17 105.94 26.72 80.86
C ASP A 17 106.80 27.44 79.80
N SER A 18 106.24 28.44 79.11
CA SER A 18 106.76 29.82 79.03
C SER A 18 106.02 30.70 78.00
N LYS A 19 105.50 31.82 78.52
CA LYS A 19 105.12 33.11 77.90
C LYS A 19 104.91 33.24 76.37
N SER A 20 103.79 33.90 76.05
CA SER A 20 103.50 34.76 74.87
C SER A 20 102.87 34.12 73.62
N SER A 21 101.54 34.08 73.56
CA SER A 21 100.74 35.06 72.78
C SER A 21 99.24 34.77 72.92
N ASN A 22 98.49 35.71 73.50
CA ASN A 22 97.04 35.75 73.35
C ASN A 22 96.74 36.30 71.96
N SER A 23 96.41 35.44 71.00
CA SER A 23 95.66 35.90 69.83
C SER A 23 94.22 36.16 70.29
N PRO A 24 93.70 37.39 70.13
CA PRO A 24 92.32 37.68 70.52
C PRO A 24 91.37 36.86 69.66
N VAL A 25 90.41 36.21 70.31
CA VAL A 25 89.20 35.70 69.67
C VAL A 25 88.64 36.86 68.82
N PRO A 26 88.41 36.69 67.50
CA PRO A 26 87.79 37.74 66.70
C PRO A 26 86.47 38.14 67.38
N PRO A 27 86.19 39.44 67.54
CA PRO A 27 84.96 39.87 68.18
C PRO A 27 83.78 39.24 67.44
N VAL A 28 82.89 38.58 68.19
CA VAL A 28 81.59 38.14 67.68
C VAL A 28 80.98 39.35 66.97
N PRO A 29 80.65 39.25 65.67
CA PRO A 29 80.05 40.37 64.95
C PRO A 29 78.85 40.87 65.74
N LYS A 30 78.84 42.16 66.09
CA LYS A 30 77.69 42.79 66.73
C LYS A 30 76.49 42.57 65.80
N GLU A 31 75.48 41.85 66.26
CA GLU A 31 74.27 41.63 65.47
C GLU A 31 73.70 42.98 65.06
N ALA A 32 73.53 43.16 63.74
CA ALA A 32 73.01 44.39 63.17
C ALA A 32 71.57 44.58 63.64
N LYS A 33 71.23 45.79 64.09
CA LYS A 33 69.88 46.10 64.58
C LYS A 33 69.03 46.68 63.46
N ILE A 34 67.77 46.24 63.38
CA ILE A 34 66.84 46.79 62.39
C ILE A 34 66.57 48.27 62.66
N LYS A 35 66.68 49.10 61.62
CA LYS A 35 66.52 50.56 61.68
C LYS A 35 65.19 51.01 61.10
N SER A 36 64.71 50.37 60.04
CA SER A 36 63.43 50.70 59.40
C SER A 36 62.90 49.52 58.60
N ILE A 37 61.58 49.49 58.38
CA ILE A 37 60.89 48.57 57.47
C ILE A 37 60.23 49.41 56.39
N GLN A 38 60.32 48.98 55.15
CA GLN A 38 59.54 49.56 54.04
C GLN A 38 58.72 48.46 53.37
N ILE A 39 57.43 48.74 53.19
CA ILE A 39 56.51 47.87 52.45
C ILE A 39 56.18 48.44 51.08
N SER A 40 56.12 47.55 50.10
CA SER A 40 55.70 47.83 48.72
C SER A 40 54.82 46.69 48.21
N ASP A 41 53.84 47.01 47.39
CA ASP A 41 53.07 46.03 46.64
C ASP A 41 53.91 45.41 45.50
N VAL A 42 53.61 44.17 45.16
CA VAL A 42 54.24 43.42 44.08
C VAL A 42 53.14 42.97 43.13
N GLY A 43 53.10 43.57 41.93
CA GLY A 43 52.22 43.11 40.85
C GLY A 43 50.96 43.94 40.57
N ALA A 44 50.78 45.13 41.17
CA ALA A 44 49.71 46.03 40.72
C ALA A 44 50.07 46.62 39.35
N THR A 45 49.38 46.19 38.28
CA THR A 45 49.54 46.73 36.92
C THR A 45 48.97 48.15 36.75
N LEU A 46 48.41 48.74 37.81
CA LEU A 46 47.75 50.06 37.83
C LEU A 46 48.22 50.91 39.03
N SER A 47 49.52 50.94 39.31
CA SER A 47 50.10 51.92 40.24
C SER A 47 50.02 53.33 39.62
N THR A 48 48.90 54.02 39.81
CA THR A 48 48.77 55.44 39.44
C THR A 48 49.23 56.32 40.60
N LEU A 49 49.48 57.61 40.34
CA LEU A 49 49.88 58.59 41.37
C LEU A 49 48.88 58.71 42.56
N SER A 50 47.71 58.07 42.49
CA SER A 50 46.59 58.18 43.43
C SER A 50 46.37 56.98 44.38
N GLY A 51 47.23 55.95 44.38
CA GLY A 51 47.13 54.80 45.30
C GLY A 51 46.85 53.45 44.61
N ILE A 52 46.74 52.37 45.39
CA ILE A 52 46.52 51.00 44.90
C ILE A 52 45.01 50.72 44.86
N GLU A 53 44.46 50.26 43.73
CA GLU A 53 43.05 49.84 43.61
C GLU A 53 42.94 48.37 43.16
N ILE A 54 42.12 47.58 43.86
CA ILE A 54 41.94 46.14 43.64
C ILE A 54 40.47 45.72 43.85
N PRO A 55 39.86 44.88 42.99
CA PRO A 55 38.50 44.40 43.21
C PRO A 55 38.35 43.51 44.45
N THR A 56 37.16 43.50 45.05
CA THR A 56 36.81 42.60 46.16
C THR A 56 36.97 41.14 45.77
N GLY A 57 37.65 40.34 46.60
CA GLY A 57 37.89 38.90 46.36
C GLY A 57 39.24 38.61 45.70
N GLU A 58 39.91 39.63 45.15
CA GLU A 58 41.25 39.50 44.57
C GLU A 58 42.34 39.57 45.65
N LYS A 59 43.54 39.10 45.28
CA LYS A 59 44.71 39.01 46.17
C LYS A 59 45.81 39.95 45.73
N LEU A 60 46.46 40.63 46.68
CA LEU A 60 47.59 41.52 46.44
C LEU A 60 48.81 41.09 47.26
N GLN A 61 49.93 40.84 46.59
CA GLN A 61 51.18 40.50 47.27
C GLN A 61 51.90 41.76 47.76
N PHE A 62 52.42 41.73 48.98
CA PHE A 62 53.32 42.74 49.51
C PHE A 62 54.72 42.18 49.75
N LYS A 63 55.71 43.07 49.75
CA LYS A 63 57.09 42.80 50.15
C LYS A 63 57.48 43.75 51.28
N ALA A 64 58.13 43.23 52.32
CA ALA A 64 58.72 44.01 53.39
C ALA A 64 60.24 43.95 53.32
N ILE A 65 60.91 45.09 53.18
CA ILE A 65 62.36 45.20 53.21
C ILE A 65 62.79 45.91 54.50
N GLY A 66 63.56 45.22 55.34
CA GLY A 66 64.20 45.80 56.51
C GLY A 66 65.55 46.39 56.16
N THR A 67 65.84 47.61 56.60
CA THR A 67 67.18 48.22 56.53
C THR A 67 67.78 48.23 57.93
N TYR A 68 69.01 47.75 58.07
CA TYR A 68 69.74 47.64 59.34
C TYR A 68 70.66 48.83 59.59
N ASP A 69 71.17 48.96 60.81
CA ASP A 69 72.10 50.04 61.22
C ASP A 69 73.45 50.03 60.50
N ASN A 70 73.82 48.91 59.87
CA ASN A 70 74.98 48.75 58.99
C ASN A 70 74.63 48.96 57.49
N ASP A 71 73.47 49.55 57.19
CA ASP A 71 72.91 49.83 55.87
C ASP A 71 72.64 48.59 54.98
N THR A 72 72.79 47.37 55.51
CA THR A 72 72.36 46.16 54.81
C THR A 72 70.84 46.06 54.77
N GLN A 73 70.31 45.43 53.71
CA GLN A 73 68.88 45.19 53.53
C GLN A 73 68.56 43.70 53.53
N LYS A 74 67.44 43.32 54.14
CA LYS A 74 66.92 41.95 54.14
C LYS A 74 65.45 41.94 53.75
N ASP A 75 65.05 40.94 52.97
CA ASP A 75 63.64 40.63 52.77
C ASP A 75 63.07 40.01 54.05
N LEU A 76 62.13 40.71 54.64
CA LEU A 76 61.46 40.34 55.89
C LEU A 76 60.01 39.93 55.65
N SER A 77 59.58 39.69 54.41
CA SER A 77 58.16 39.47 54.07
C SER A 77 57.52 38.27 54.79
N LYS A 78 58.35 37.30 55.25
CA LYS A 78 57.94 36.15 56.06
C LYS A 78 58.21 36.31 57.56
N ASP A 79 58.99 37.32 57.93
CA ASP A 79 59.49 37.55 59.30
C ASP A 79 58.66 38.64 60.02
N VAL A 80 58.04 39.57 59.27
CA VAL A 80 57.19 40.64 59.83
C VAL A 80 55.78 40.16 60.17
N ASN A 81 55.16 40.81 61.15
CA ASN A 81 53.72 40.75 61.38
C ASN A 81 53.01 41.73 60.46
N TRP A 82 52.18 41.24 59.55
CA TRP A 82 51.36 42.07 58.66
C TRP A 82 50.08 42.51 59.37
N VAL A 83 49.75 43.81 59.25
CA VAL A 83 48.62 44.43 59.93
C VAL A 83 47.74 45.17 58.92
N THR A 84 46.44 44.96 59.05
CA THR A 84 45.38 45.70 58.36
C THR A 84 44.66 46.61 59.34
N SER A 85 44.17 47.76 58.87
CA SER A 85 43.32 48.64 59.66
C SER A 85 41.91 48.08 59.90
N ASP A 86 41.46 47.14 59.06
CA ASP A 86 40.13 46.55 59.13
C ASP A 86 40.11 45.14 58.54
N GLU A 87 40.02 44.12 59.39
CA GLU A 87 39.99 42.71 58.96
C GLU A 87 38.69 42.29 58.24
N GLU A 88 37.63 43.11 58.32
CA GLU A 88 36.41 42.90 57.54
C GLU A 88 36.57 43.33 56.08
N LEU A 89 37.45 44.30 55.81
CA LEU A 89 37.78 44.74 54.45
C LEU A 89 38.79 43.81 53.78
N GLY A 90 39.74 43.26 54.53
CA GLY A 90 40.71 42.29 54.01
C GLY A 90 41.67 41.79 55.08
N THR A 91 42.21 40.60 54.89
CA THR A 91 43.16 39.97 55.84
C THR A 91 44.42 39.49 55.14
N PHE A 92 45.53 39.47 55.86
CA PHE A 92 46.77 38.90 55.37
C PHE A 92 46.82 37.39 55.61
N ASN A 93 47.22 36.66 54.57
CA ASN A 93 47.73 35.31 54.67
C ASN A 93 49.21 35.35 54.29
N SER A 94 50.09 35.30 55.31
CA SER A 94 51.50 35.68 55.15
C SER A 94 51.62 37.08 54.55
N SER A 95 52.36 37.26 53.46
CA SER A 95 52.54 38.56 52.79
C SER A 95 51.51 38.86 51.70
N THR A 96 50.45 38.05 51.60
CA THR A 96 49.37 38.24 50.62
C THR A 96 48.13 38.81 51.30
N LEU A 97 47.70 40.00 50.87
CA LEU A 97 46.43 40.59 51.27
C LEU A 97 45.30 39.94 50.46
N GLU A 98 44.32 39.36 51.14
CA GLU A 98 43.08 38.85 50.54
C GLU A 98 41.94 39.82 50.85
N THR A 99 41.33 40.40 49.82
CA THR A 99 40.28 41.41 49.96
C THR A 99 38.90 40.77 50.14
N LYS A 100 38.06 41.34 51.03
CA LYS A 100 36.78 40.75 51.46
C LYS A 100 35.57 41.64 51.22
N LYS A 101 35.69 42.95 51.39
CA LYS A 101 34.59 43.92 51.19
C LYS A 101 35.11 45.21 50.56
N PRO A 102 34.27 45.93 49.78
CA PRO A 102 34.64 47.23 49.25
C PRO A 102 34.91 48.24 50.37
N GLY A 103 35.91 49.10 50.18
CA GLY A 103 36.33 50.10 51.17
C GLY A 103 37.76 50.58 50.96
N ILE A 104 38.29 51.37 51.89
CA ILE A 104 39.71 51.75 51.89
C ILE A 104 40.35 51.14 53.12
N ILE A 105 41.39 50.32 52.90
CA ILE A 105 42.13 49.62 53.94
C ILE A 105 43.56 50.16 54.00
N LYS A 106 44.08 50.35 55.21
CA LYS A 106 45.47 50.74 55.44
C LYS A 106 46.25 49.51 55.86
N VAL A 107 47.37 49.25 55.20
CA VAL A 107 48.24 48.11 55.51
C VAL A 107 49.60 48.58 55.98
N SER A 108 50.17 47.86 56.94
CA SER A 108 51.51 48.07 57.49
C SER A 108 52.10 46.72 57.92
N ALA A 109 53.39 46.71 58.21
CA ALA A 109 54.08 45.57 58.78
C ALA A 109 54.92 46.01 59.98
N SER A 110 55.08 45.12 60.96
CA SER A 110 55.89 45.38 62.15
C SER A 110 56.81 44.21 62.47
N LEU A 111 58.04 44.51 62.88
CA LEU A 111 58.95 43.56 63.52
C LEU A 111 59.50 44.23 64.78
N ASP A 112 59.32 43.56 65.93
CA ASP A 112 59.55 44.12 67.26
C ASP A 112 58.80 45.45 67.49
N SER A 113 59.52 46.56 67.72
CA SER A 113 58.96 47.90 67.93
C SER A 113 59.00 48.79 66.67
N ILE A 114 59.52 48.28 65.56
CA ILE A 114 59.64 49.03 64.31
C ILE A 114 58.43 48.74 63.41
N THR A 115 57.74 49.80 62.99
CA THR A 115 56.64 49.75 62.03
C THR A 115 57.08 50.28 60.67
N SER A 116 56.47 49.75 59.61
CA SER A 116 56.72 50.21 58.25
C SER A 116 56.02 51.53 57.92
N ASN A 117 56.25 52.04 56.71
CA ASN A 117 55.30 52.95 56.08
C ASN A 117 53.90 52.33 55.96
N ILE A 118 52.88 53.17 55.84
CA ILE A 118 51.49 52.76 55.59
C ILE A 118 51.23 52.80 54.08
N LYS A 119 50.53 51.79 53.56
CA LYS A 119 49.97 51.79 52.20
C LYS A 119 48.45 51.78 52.27
N GLU A 120 47.82 52.68 51.54
CA GLU A 120 46.37 52.70 51.35
C GLU A 120 46.01 51.86 50.11
N VAL A 121 45.08 50.93 50.29
CA VAL A 121 44.52 50.08 49.25
C VAL A 121 43.02 50.33 49.17
N LYS A 122 42.54 50.76 48.00
CA LYS A 122 41.12 50.91 47.71
C LYS A 122 40.59 49.59 47.16
N ILE A 123 39.64 48.99 47.87
CA ILE A 123 38.95 47.77 47.47
C ILE A 123 37.66 48.18 46.76
N SER A 124 37.53 47.88 45.46
CA SER A 124 36.35 48.22 44.67
C SER A 124 35.28 47.11 44.71
N SER A 125 34.01 47.48 44.48
CA SER A 125 32.94 46.52 44.21
C SER A 125 33.09 45.89 42.82
N ILE A 126 32.64 44.64 42.69
CA ILE A 126 32.48 43.99 41.39
C ILE A 126 31.02 44.15 40.97
N ASP A 127 30.79 44.96 39.95
CA ASP A 127 29.46 45.31 39.45
C ASP A 127 29.24 44.73 38.06
N LEU A 128 28.04 44.23 37.80
CA LEU A 128 27.63 43.75 36.47
C LEU A 128 27.38 44.96 35.55
N ILE A 129 28.22 45.13 34.53
CA ILE A 129 28.14 46.25 33.58
C ILE A 129 27.08 46.00 32.50
N SER A 130 27.07 44.81 31.91
CA SER A 130 26.18 44.51 30.79
C SER A 130 25.90 43.02 30.66
N ILE A 131 24.73 42.69 30.10
CA ILE A 131 24.38 41.33 29.68
C ILE A 131 24.37 41.30 28.15
N ASN A 132 25.12 40.40 27.56
CA ASN A 132 25.06 40.09 26.14
C ASN A 132 24.33 38.75 25.95
N ILE A 133 23.26 38.74 25.16
CA ILE A 133 22.58 37.51 24.78
C ILE A 133 22.91 37.16 23.34
N SER A 134 22.90 35.86 23.02
CA SER A 134 23.08 35.39 21.65
C SER A 134 22.21 34.17 21.36
N SER A 135 21.85 33.99 20.07
CA SER A 135 21.23 32.78 19.53
C SER A 135 21.91 32.43 18.21
N ASN A 136 21.93 31.15 17.85
CA ASN A 136 22.52 30.67 16.59
C ASN A 136 21.62 30.93 15.37
N LYS A 137 20.35 31.30 15.57
CA LYS A 137 19.38 31.56 14.51
C LYS A 137 18.50 32.76 14.88
N SER A 138 18.06 33.49 13.86
CA SER A 138 17.07 34.56 13.99
C SER A 138 15.64 34.11 13.68
N LYS A 139 15.46 32.85 13.26
CA LYS A 139 14.15 32.28 12.95
C LYS A 139 14.08 30.78 13.25
N THR A 140 12.88 30.28 13.52
CA THR A 140 12.64 28.85 13.75
C THR A 140 11.20 28.45 13.40
N PRO A 141 10.96 27.25 12.84
CA PRO A 141 9.62 26.71 12.68
C PRO A 141 8.93 26.41 14.02
N LEU A 142 7.60 26.39 14.01
CA LEU A 142 6.82 25.81 15.11
C LEU A 142 7.30 24.40 15.47
N GLY A 143 7.36 24.11 16.77
CA GLY A 143 7.85 22.84 17.31
C GLY A 143 9.37 22.69 17.40
N VAL A 144 10.15 23.54 16.71
CA VAL A 144 11.62 23.50 16.76
C VAL A 144 12.16 24.50 17.78
N LYS A 145 12.65 23.98 18.91
CA LYS A 145 13.26 24.79 19.97
C LYS A 145 14.56 25.45 19.50
N LEU A 146 14.82 26.67 20.00
CA LEU A 146 16.12 27.34 19.87
C LEU A 146 16.80 27.46 21.22
N ASN A 147 18.12 27.55 21.20
CA ASN A 147 18.93 27.82 22.38
C ASN A 147 19.47 29.25 22.33
N PHE A 148 19.47 29.88 23.49
CA PHE A 148 20.05 31.18 23.79
C PHE A 148 21.13 31.02 24.84
N THR A 149 22.15 31.87 24.76
CA THR A 149 23.15 32.02 25.82
C THR A 149 23.14 33.45 26.33
N ALA A 150 23.51 33.64 27.59
CA ALA A 150 23.70 34.95 28.21
C ALA A 150 25.08 35.03 28.86
N SER A 151 25.81 36.11 28.60
CA SER A 151 27.13 36.39 29.16
C SER A 151 27.11 37.76 29.85
N GLY A 152 27.49 37.79 31.13
CA GLY A 152 27.59 39.00 31.93
C GLY A 152 29.02 39.53 31.94
N LYS A 153 29.20 40.82 31.61
CA LYS A 153 30.50 41.51 31.70
C LYS A 153 30.56 42.33 32.99
N TYR A 154 31.62 42.14 33.79
CA TYR A 154 31.79 42.75 35.10
C TYR A 154 32.85 43.87 35.10
N SER A 155 32.85 44.71 36.13
CA SER A 155 33.74 45.88 36.28
C SER A 155 35.22 45.54 36.45
N ASP A 156 35.53 44.32 36.85
CA ASP A 156 36.88 43.76 36.91
C ASP A 156 37.40 43.28 35.53
N GLY A 157 36.55 43.36 34.49
CA GLY A 157 36.85 42.89 33.13
C GLY A 157 36.53 41.43 32.88
N ASN A 158 36.12 40.67 33.90
CA ASN A 158 35.75 39.26 33.75
C ASN A 158 34.39 39.11 33.06
N SER A 159 34.17 37.92 32.50
CA SER A 159 32.91 37.53 31.90
C SER A 159 32.44 36.19 32.45
N LEU A 160 31.15 36.08 32.78
CA LEU A 160 30.55 34.87 33.32
C LEU A 160 29.38 34.41 32.44
N ASP A 161 29.23 33.10 32.25
CA ASP A 161 28.01 32.52 31.70
C ASP A 161 26.87 32.64 32.72
N MET A 162 25.82 33.34 32.31
CA MET A 162 24.65 33.61 33.13
C MET A 162 23.38 32.99 32.53
N THR A 163 23.49 32.10 31.54
CA THR A 163 22.37 31.55 30.77
C THR A 163 21.26 30.97 31.65
N LYS A 164 21.60 30.38 32.79
CA LYS A 164 20.65 29.78 33.75
C LYS A 164 20.33 30.65 34.96
N THR A 165 21.00 31.79 35.12
CA THR A 165 20.86 32.68 36.28
C THR A 165 20.15 33.99 35.94
N VAL A 166 20.17 34.40 34.66
CA VAL A 166 19.36 35.52 34.19
C VAL A 166 17.88 35.16 34.15
N SER A 167 17.03 36.16 34.40
CA SER A 167 15.60 36.06 34.11
C SER A 167 15.38 36.36 32.63
N TRP A 168 14.89 35.38 31.90
CA TRP A 168 14.57 35.52 30.48
C TRP A 168 13.15 36.05 30.31
N GLU A 169 12.95 36.94 29.35
CA GLU A 169 11.63 37.50 29.02
C GLU A 169 11.45 37.54 27.50
N SER A 170 10.23 37.16 27.07
CA SER A 170 9.74 37.31 25.69
C SER A 170 8.75 38.47 25.65
N SER A 171 8.89 39.39 24.69
CA SER A 171 7.97 40.52 24.55
C SER A 171 6.55 40.10 24.20
N ASP A 172 6.40 38.97 23.52
CA ASP A 172 5.12 38.32 23.24
C ASP A 172 5.18 36.83 23.61
N LYS A 173 4.60 36.50 24.77
CA LYS A 173 4.52 35.15 25.32
C LYS A 173 3.54 34.25 24.58
N THR A 174 2.68 34.80 23.72
CA THR A 174 1.77 34.02 22.87
C THR A 174 2.50 33.47 21.64
N VAL A 175 3.49 34.22 21.12
CA VAL A 175 4.36 33.78 20.02
C VAL A 175 5.39 32.75 20.50
N ALA A 176 6.07 33.03 21.62
CA ALA A 176 7.03 32.09 22.21
C ALA A 176 7.33 32.37 23.68
N THR A 177 7.73 31.32 24.40
CA THR A 177 8.25 31.42 25.77
C THR A 177 9.73 31.09 25.81
N ILE A 178 10.44 31.58 26.82
CA ILE A 178 11.85 31.25 27.04
C ILE A 178 12.10 31.00 28.52
N SER A 179 12.86 29.95 28.82
CA SER A 179 13.27 29.59 30.19
C SER A 179 14.65 28.95 30.15
N ASN A 180 15.54 29.36 31.04
CA ASN A 180 16.91 28.82 31.14
C ASN A 180 17.65 28.76 29.79
N GLY A 181 17.47 29.78 28.95
CA GLY A 181 18.03 29.85 27.61
C GLY A 181 17.36 28.94 26.56
N THR A 182 16.28 28.23 26.89
CA THR A 182 15.53 27.42 25.92
C THR A 182 14.31 28.19 25.42
N PHE A 183 14.32 28.57 24.15
CA PHE A 183 13.21 29.23 23.46
C PHE A 183 12.26 28.19 22.89
N LEU A 184 10.99 28.26 23.28
CA LEU A 184 9.91 27.38 22.86
C LEU A 184 8.92 28.18 21.98
N PRO A 185 8.86 27.91 20.66
CA PRO A 185 7.87 28.52 19.77
C PRO A 185 6.47 27.99 20.07
N LEU A 186 5.46 28.88 20.04
CA LEU A 186 4.06 28.55 20.33
C LEU A 186 3.11 28.95 19.20
N THR A 187 3.32 30.09 18.55
CA THR A 187 2.48 30.55 17.43
C THR A 187 3.33 31.31 16.41
N VAL A 188 2.94 31.25 15.13
CA VAL A 188 3.59 31.99 14.04
C VAL A 188 3.55 33.50 14.32
N GLY A 189 4.69 34.18 14.17
CA GLY A 189 4.82 35.60 14.47
C GLY A 189 6.25 35.98 14.82
N THR A 190 6.44 37.18 15.35
CA THR A 190 7.75 37.66 15.80
C THR A 190 7.71 38.06 17.27
N THR A 191 8.78 37.81 18.02
CA THR A 191 8.93 38.26 19.41
C THR A 191 10.37 38.63 19.70
N LYS A 192 10.59 39.50 20.70
CA LYS A 192 11.91 39.92 21.17
C LYS A 192 12.24 39.25 22.49
N ILE A 193 13.44 38.70 22.56
CA ILE A 193 13.99 38.06 23.75
C ILE A 193 14.95 39.01 24.45
N THR A 194 14.80 39.11 25.77
CA THR A 194 15.70 39.84 26.66
C THR A 194 16.10 38.98 27.85
N ALA A 195 17.26 39.29 28.44
CA ALA A 195 17.70 38.72 29.71
C ALA A 195 17.92 39.86 30.71
N ASN A 196 17.51 39.65 31.96
CA ASN A 196 17.69 40.61 33.03
C ASN A 196 18.27 39.98 34.30
N VAL A 197 19.09 40.75 35.02
CA VAL A 197 19.56 40.44 36.37
C VAL A 197 19.58 41.74 37.15
N SER A 198 18.85 41.79 38.26
CA SER A 198 18.71 42.98 39.10
C SER A 198 18.22 44.19 38.30
N ASN A 199 19.09 45.18 38.03
CA ASN A 199 18.75 46.40 37.28
C ASN A 199 19.40 46.44 35.87
N THR A 200 20.07 45.37 35.45
CA THR A 200 20.78 45.31 34.17
C THR A 200 19.98 44.46 33.18
N ASN A 201 19.64 45.05 32.03
CA ASN A 201 18.96 44.39 30.92
C ASN A 201 19.91 44.20 29.74
N SER A 202 19.74 43.11 28.99
CA SER A 202 20.40 42.92 27.71
C SER A 202 19.75 43.77 26.61
N ALA A 203 20.45 43.95 25.48
CA ALA A 203 19.79 44.34 24.25
C ALA A 203 18.81 43.23 23.81
N PRO A 204 17.65 43.57 23.20
CA PRO A 204 16.71 42.58 22.70
C PRO A 204 17.22 41.90 21.41
N ILE A 205 16.94 40.60 21.27
CA ILE A 205 17.08 39.85 20.00
C ILE A 205 15.68 39.51 19.49
N GLU A 206 15.37 39.90 18.26
CA GLU A 206 14.13 39.52 17.59
C GLU A 206 14.26 38.13 16.96
N ILE A 207 13.24 37.29 17.17
CA ILE A 207 13.12 35.96 16.60
C ILE A 207 11.78 35.85 15.84
N GLU A 208 11.85 35.33 14.63
CA GLU A 208 10.69 34.96 13.82
C GLU A 208 10.33 33.48 14.03
N VAL A 209 9.08 33.21 14.42
CA VAL A 209 8.49 31.88 14.41
C VAL A 209 7.75 31.68 13.10
N THR A 210 8.22 30.76 12.26
CA THR A 210 7.59 30.43 10.97
C THR A 210 6.58 29.28 11.14
N PRO A 211 5.69 29.04 10.16
CA PRO A 211 4.85 27.84 10.17
C PRO A 211 5.67 26.56 10.37
N HIS A 212 5.02 25.54 10.95
CA HIS A 212 5.55 24.20 11.05
C HIS A 212 5.99 23.67 9.67
N ILE A 213 7.03 22.83 9.67
CA ILE A 213 7.59 22.25 8.45
C ILE A 213 7.39 20.74 8.46
N LEU A 214 7.17 20.16 7.27
CA LEU A 214 7.06 18.72 7.13
C LEU A 214 8.38 18.05 7.53
N THR A 215 8.30 17.00 8.36
CA THR A 215 9.47 16.24 8.82
C THR A 215 9.49 14.81 8.29
N SER A 216 8.32 14.19 8.13
CA SER A 216 8.21 12.87 7.52
C SER A 216 6.83 12.64 6.89
N LEU A 217 6.75 11.59 6.07
CA LEU A 217 5.54 11.12 5.41
C LEU A 217 5.23 9.68 5.86
N GLU A 218 3.96 9.39 6.04
CA GLU A 218 3.41 8.05 6.23
C GLU A 218 2.39 7.76 5.13
N LEU A 219 2.45 6.55 4.57
CA LEU A 219 1.51 6.05 3.58
C LEU A 219 0.59 5.02 4.22
N ILE A 220 -0.72 5.22 4.10
CA ILE A 220 -1.74 4.40 4.72
C ILE A 220 -2.64 3.82 3.62
N THR A 221 -2.76 2.50 3.58
CA THR A 221 -3.62 1.75 2.65
C THR A 221 -4.19 0.52 3.34
N SER A 222 -5.40 0.09 2.97
CA SER A 222 -6.03 -1.13 3.50
C SER A 222 -5.51 -2.41 2.82
N VAL A 223 -4.98 -2.28 1.61
CA VAL A 223 -4.44 -3.38 0.80
C VAL A 223 -3.20 -2.93 0.06
N ASN A 224 -2.27 -3.85 -0.17
CA ASN A 224 -1.08 -3.65 -0.99
C ASN A 224 -1.11 -4.49 -2.29
N SER A 225 -2.25 -5.15 -2.56
CA SER A 225 -2.52 -5.83 -3.80
C SER A 225 -3.95 -5.59 -4.27
N LEU A 226 -4.15 -5.56 -5.59
CA LEU A 226 -5.46 -5.39 -6.24
C LEU A 226 -5.59 -6.24 -7.50
N PRO A 227 -6.75 -6.85 -7.76
CA PRO A 227 -7.05 -7.43 -9.06
C PRO A 227 -7.09 -6.38 -10.16
N LEU A 228 -6.61 -6.76 -11.35
CA LEU A 228 -6.76 -5.95 -12.55
C LEU A 228 -8.23 -5.58 -12.80
N GLY A 229 -8.47 -4.31 -13.15
CA GLY A 229 -9.81 -3.74 -13.34
C GLY A 229 -10.41 -3.09 -12.10
N THR A 230 -9.77 -3.25 -10.93
CA THR A 230 -10.24 -2.65 -9.67
C THR A 230 -9.50 -1.36 -9.32
N SER A 231 -9.98 -0.66 -8.29
CA SER A 231 -9.34 0.55 -7.76
C SER A 231 -9.39 0.58 -6.24
N SER A 232 -8.44 1.28 -5.64
CA SER A 232 -8.39 1.55 -4.19
C SER A 232 -7.90 2.98 -3.95
N ASN A 233 -7.87 3.38 -2.67
CA ASN A 233 -7.28 4.63 -2.25
C ASN A 233 -6.08 4.38 -1.34
N ILE A 234 -5.06 5.21 -1.48
CA ILE A 234 -3.93 5.34 -0.57
C ILE A 234 -3.90 6.78 -0.03
N THR A 235 -3.68 6.90 1.27
CA THR A 235 -3.67 8.17 1.99
C THR A 235 -2.23 8.54 2.32
N ALA A 236 -1.87 9.83 2.18
CA ALA A 236 -0.61 10.36 2.66
C ALA A 236 -0.84 11.21 3.91
N LYS A 237 -0.15 10.87 5.01
CA LYS A 237 -0.14 11.64 6.25
C LYS A 237 1.22 12.31 6.41
N GLY A 238 1.24 13.62 6.62
CA GLY A 238 2.43 14.40 6.91
C GLY A 238 2.60 14.58 8.41
N ILE A 239 3.81 14.35 8.91
CA ILE A 239 4.18 14.58 10.30
C ILE A 239 5.07 15.83 10.34
N TYR A 240 4.65 16.85 11.07
CA TYR A 240 5.27 18.17 11.06
C TYR A 240 6.16 18.41 12.28
N SER A 241 6.94 19.50 12.26
CA SER A 241 7.97 19.80 13.27
C SER A 241 7.41 20.07 14.67
N ASP A 242 6.12 20.38 14.79
CA ASP A 242 5.35 20.49 16.02
C ASP A 242 4.67 19.19 16.46
N ASN A 243 4.93 18.09 15.73
CA ASN A 243 4.28 16.79 15.84
C ASN A 243 2.80 16.79 15.44
N GLU A 244 2.31 17.85 14.78
CA GLU A 244 1.00 17.79 14.14
C GLU A 244 1.03 16.76 13.01
N GLU A 245 -0.04 15.97 12.92
CA GLU A 245 -0.25 15.02 11.84
C GLU A 245 -1.42 15.50 10.98
N LEU A 246 -1.16 15.73 9.69
CA LEU A 246 -2.17 16.19 8.74
C LEU A 246 -2.30 15.21 7.58
N GLU A 247 -3.53 14.94 7.17
CA GLU A 247 -3.78 14.27 5.90
C GLU A 247 -3.50 15.24 4.75
N ILE A 248 -2.58 14.86 3.86
CA ILE A 248 -2.06 15.69 2.77
C ILE A 248 -2.09 14.95 1.42
N THR A 249 -3.00 13.98 1.27
CA THR A 249 -3.17 13.12 0.09
C THR A 249 -3.26 13.89 -1.23
N SER A 250 -3.91 15.06 -1.22
CA SER A 250 -4.06 15.94 -2.39
C SER A 250 -2.89 16.93 -2.58
N GLU A 251 -1.98 17.04 -1.61
CA GLU A 251 -0.88 18.00 -1.61
C GLU A 251 0.48 17.36 -1.94
N VAL A 252 0.57 16.03 -1.87
CA VAL A 252 1.76 15.29 -2.27
C VAL A 252 1.76 15.05 -3.79
N LYS A 253 2.94 15.02 -4.38
CA LYS A 253 3.14 14.50 -5.72
C LYS A 253 3.20 12.98 -5.66
N TRP A 254 2.30 12.31 -6.37
CA TRP A 254 2.29 10.87 -6.51
C TRP A 254 3.06 10.42 -7.76
N SER A 255 3.71 9.26 -7.69
CA SER A 255 4.29 8.58 -8.84
C SER A 255 4.26 7.06 -8.67
N SER A 256 4.16 6.34 -9.78
CA SER A 256 4.39 4.89 -9.87
C SER A 256 5.75 4.63 -10.54
N SER A 257 6.46 3.59 -10.12
CA SER A 257 7.69 3.15 -10.80
C SER A 257 7.43 2.67 -12.24
N ASP A 258 6.20 2.23 -12.54
CA ASP A 258 5.76 1.88 -13.89
C ASP A 258 4.27 2.24 -14.06
N GLU A 259 4.00 3.35 -14.76
CA GLU A 259 2.64 3.83 -15.02
C GLU A 259 1.89 2.96 -16.04
N SER A 260 2.55 2.03 -16.74
CA SER A 260 1.86 1.06 -17.62
C SER A 260 1.21 -0.09 -16.83
N ILE A 261 1.62 -0.30 -15.57
CA ILE A 261 1.04 -1.29 -14.67
C ILE A 261 -0.11 -0.67 -13.86
N LEU A 262 0.11 0.54 -13.33
CA LEU A 262 -0.84 1.21 -12.44
C LEU A 262 -0.59 2.72 -12.45
N THR A 263 -1.68 3.49 -12.42
CA THR A 263 -1.64 4.95 -12.25
C THR A 263 -2.18 5.35 -10.90
N ILE A 264 -1.72 6.50 -10.41
CA ILE A 264 -2.19 7.08 -9.16
C ILE A 264 -2.47 8.57 -9.36
N THR A 265 -3.65 9.02 -8.93
CA THR A 265 -4.04 10.43 -9.01
C THR A 265 -4.78 10.81 -7.75
N ASN A 266 -4.25 11.80 -7.01
CA ASN A 266 -4.81 12.26 -5.73
C ASN A 266 -5.09 11.10 -4.75
N GLY A 267 -4.16 10.15 -4.63
CA GLY A 267 -4.31 8.98 -3.79
C GLY A 267 -5.21 7.87 -4.34
N LYS A 268 -5.93 8.08 -5.45
CA LYS A 268 -6.70 7.01 -6.09
C LYS A 268 -5.82 6.18 -7.01
N ILE A 269 -5.77 4.88 -6.74
CA ILE A 269 -5.03 3.88 -7.51
C ILE A 269 -5.95 3.29 -8.59
N SER A 270 -5.48 3.21 -9.84
CA SER A 270 -6.17 2.55 -10.95
C SER A 270 -5.23 1.54 -11.62
N THR A 271 -5.63 0.26 -11.66
CA THR A 271 -4.84 -0.82 -12.24
C THR A 271 -4.98 -0.86 -13.77
N LEU A 272 -3.89 -1.11 -14.49
CA LEU A 272 -3.86 -1.17 -15.96
C LEU A 272 -3.28 -2.49 -16.49
N LYS A 273 -2.32 -3.09 -15.78
CA LYS A 273 -1.71 -4.37 -16.14
C LYS A 273 -1.24 -5.08 -14.89
N THR A 274 -1.16 -6.41 -14.94
CA THR A 274 -0.56 -7.22 -13.87
C THR A 274 0.92 -6.92 -13.68
N GLY A 275 1.39 -6.90 -12.44
CA GLY A 275 2.80 -6.70 -12.10
C GLY A 275 2.99 -6.00 -10.75
N SER A 276 4.24 -5.78 -10.35
CA SER A 276 4.57 -5.10 -9.09
C SER A 276 5.21 -3.75 -9.37
N VAL A 277 4.78 -2.72 -8.63
CA VAL A 277 5.29 -1.35 -8.73
C VAL A 277 5.59 -0.77 -7.35
N GLU A 278 6.45 0.23 -7.31
CA GLU A 278 6.62 1.09 -6.15
C GLU A 278 5.81 2.38 -6.34
N ILE A 279 4.93 2.69 -5.40
CA ILE A 279 4.17 3.94 -5.35
C ILE A 279 4.89 4.88 -4.38
N THR A 280 5.20 6.08 -4.84
CA THR A 280 5.89 7.10 -4.05
C THR A 280 5.03 8.36 -3.91
N ALA A 281 4.95 8.89 -2.69
CA ALA A 281 4.46 10.23 -2.41
C ALA A 281 5.63 11.14 -2.05
N THR A 282 5.67 12.35 -2.62
CA THR A 282 6.72 13.35 -2.39
C THR A 282 6.12 14.73 -2.08
N LYS A 283 6.60 15.37 -1.00
CA LYS A 283 6.32 16.79 -0.69
C LYS A 283 7.54 17.39 0.00
N ASP A 284 7.91 18.61 -0.36
CA ASP A 284 9.06 19.33 0.22
C ASP A 284 10.39 18.54 0.24
N ASN A 285 10.65 17.76 -0.81
CA ASN A 285 11.79 16.83 -0.95
C ASN A 285 11.81 15.65 0.03
N ILE A 286 10.75 15.47 0.82
CA ILE A 286 10.53 14.28 1.64
C ILE A 286 9.71 13.30 0.81
N SER A 287 10.14 12.03 0.78
CA SER A 287 9.45 10.98 0.05
C SER A 287 9.20 9.77 0.92
N LYS A 288 8.10 9.08 0.65
CA LYS A 288 7.78 7.77 1.21
C LYS A 288 7.25 6.88 0.10
N SER A 289 7.67 5.63 0.12
CA SER A 289 7.23 4.63 -0.86
C SER A 289 6.58 3.42 -0.20
N ILE A 290 5.75 2.73 -0.99
CA ILE A 290 5.20 1.41 -0.68
C ILE A 290 5.19 0.55 -1.94
N THR A 291 5.46 -0.75 -1.80
CA THR A 291 5.29 -1.72 -2.89
C THR A 291 3.82 -2.08 -3.03
N TYR A 292 3.34 -2.11 -4.27
CA TYR A 292 1.99 -2.45 -4.64
C TYR A 292 2.00 -3.53 -5.73
N GLU A 293 1.06 -4.47 -5.67
CA GLU A 293 0.94 -5.56 -6.64
C GLU A 293 -0.41 -5.52 -7.36
N VAL A 294 -0.38 -5.58 -8.69
CA VAL A 294 -1.58 -5.80 -9.50
C VAL A 294 -1.64 -7.28 -9.86
N THR A 295 -2.61 -7.99 -9.29
CA THR A 295 -2.85 -9.40 -9.56
C THR A 295 -3.73 -9.56 -10.82
N PRO A 296 -3.80 -10.76 -11.42
CA PRO A 296 -4.76 -11.03 -12.49
C PRO A 296 -6.18 -10.63 -12.09
N HIS A 297 -6.97 -10.24 -13.08
CA HIS A 297 -8.41 -10.03 -12.95
C HIS A 297 -9.11 -11.25 -12.33
N GLU A 298 -10.15 -10.99 -11.55
CA GLU A 298 -10.91 -12.00 -10.82
C GLU A 298 -12.29 -12.19 -11.42
N LEU A 299 -12.82 -13.42 -11.34
CA LEU A 299 -14.15 -13.73 -11.84
C LEU A 299 -15.22 -13.05 -10.95
N VAL A 300 -16.00 -12.15 -11.52
CA VAL A 300 -17.09 -11.43 -10.83
C VAL A 300 -18.38 -12.25 -10.89
N SER A 301 -18.75 -12.72 -12.08
CA SER A 301 -19.98 -13.49 -12.31
C SER A 301 -19.86 -14.43 -13.50
N ILE A 302 -20.81 -15.35 -13.63
CA ILE A 302 -20.94 -16.26 -14.77
C ILE A 302 -22.29 -15.99 -15.41
N SER A 303 -22.34 -15.98 -16.74
CA SER A 303 -23.57 -16.01 -17.51
C SER A 303 -23.60 -17.26 -18.38
N LEU A 304 -24.81 -17.71 -18.72
CA LEU A 304 -25.03 -18.85 -19.62
C LEU A 304 -25.74 -18.36 -20.88
N SER A 305 -25.27 -18.77 -22.05
CA SER A 305 -26.07 -18.66 -23.26
C SER A 305 -27.08 -19.81 -23.28
N SER A 306 -28.36 -19.50 -23.45
CA SER A 306 -29.43 -20.48 -23.57
C SER A 306 -30.09 -20.37 -24.94
N SER A 307 -30.28 -21.51 -25.60
CA SER A 307 -31.33 -21.68 -26.59
C SER A 307 -32.64 -21.99 -25.85
N PRO A 308 -33.81 -21.46 -26.28
CA PRO A 308 -35.04 -21.58 -25.51
C PRO A 308 -35.72 -22.95 -25.56
N ASN A 309 -35.21 -23.95 -26.29
CA ASN A 309 -35.92 -25.21 -26.50
C ASN A 309 -34.97 -26.41 -26.69
N PHE A 310 -34.90 -27.28 -25.68
CA PHE A 310 -34.15 -28.53 -25.74
C PHE A 310 -35.08 -29.72 -26.06
N LEU A 311 -34.59 -30.68 -26.84
CA LEU A 311 -35.35 -31.83 -27.29
C LEU A 311 -34.70 -33.13 -26.83
N VAL A 312 -35.52 -34.10 -26.42
CA VAL A 312 -35.04 -35.42 -26.03
C VAL A 312 -34.21 -36.04 -27.18
N GLY A 313 -33.03 -36.55 -26.83
CA GLY A 313 -32.12 -37.24 -27.76
C GLY A 313 -31.21 -36.32 -28.58
N LEU A 314 -31.27 -34.99 -28.37
CA LEU A 314 -30.40 -34.04 -29.05
C LEU A 314 -29.49 -33.34 -28.06
N ASP A 315 -28.19 -33.64 -28.16
CA ASP A 315 -27.18 -32.94 -27.38
C ASP A 315 -27.08 -31.48 -27.81
N GLU A 316 -27.07 -30.59 -26.83
CA GLU A 316 -26.97 -29.15 -27.05
C GLU A 316 -25.87 -28.56 -26.19
N LYS A 317 -25.10 -27.64 -26.77
CA LYS A 317 -24.01 -26.98 -26.06
C LYS A 317 -24.50 -25.71 -25.36
N ILE A 318 -24.33 -25.66 -24.05
CA ILE A 318 -24.55 -24.47 -23.23
C ILE A 318 -23.18 -23.81 -23.02
N HIS A 319 -23.04 -22.56 -23.45
CA HIS A 319 -21.80 -21.82 -23.24
C HIS A 319 -21.87 -21.03 -21.94
N ALA A 320 -20.83 -21.15 -21.13
CA ALA A 320 -20.61 -20.28 -19.97
C ALA A 320 -19.63 -19.17 -20.34
N VAL A 321 -19.95 -17.94 -19.95
CA VAL A 321 -19.10 -16.76 -20.11
C VAL A 321 -18.90 -16.13 -18.75
N GLY A 322 -17.64 -15.91 -18.36
CA GLY A 322 -17.28 -15.23 -17.13
C GLY A 322 -17.12 -13.73 -17.35
N LEU A 323 -17.72 -12.92 -16.49
CA LEU A 323 -17.45 -11.48 -16.41
C LEU A 323 -16.37 -11.27 -15.33
N TYR A 324 -15.29 -10.59 -15.68
CA TYR A 324 -14.14 -10.37 -14.81
C TYR A 324 -14.09 -8.93 -14.25
N THR A 325 -13.21 -8.69 -13.28
CA THR A 325 -13.08 -7.38 -12.60
C THR A 325 -12.66 -6.24 -13.51
N ASP A 326 -12.12 -6.53 -14.70
CA ASP A 326 -11.77 -5.59 -15.76
C ASP A 326 -12.84 -5.44 -16.84
N ASP A 327 -14.07 -5.87 -16.53
CA ASP A 327 -15.22 -5.89 -17.43
C ASP A 327 -15.04 -6.80 -18.67
N GLU A 328 -13.97 -7.62 -18.70
CA GLU A 328 -13.76 -8.57 -19.79
C GLU A 328 -14.72 -9.76 -19.67
N GLU A 329 -15.32 -10.13 -20.80
CA GLU A 329 -16.16 -11.31 -20.93
C GLU A 329 -15.36 -12.45 -21.59
N ILE A 330 -15.04 -13.48 -20.82
CA ILE A 330 -14.21 -14.60 -21.29
C ILE A 330 -15.04 -15.90 -21.34
N PRO A 331 -15.08 -16.59 -22.50
CA PRO A 331 -15.67 -17.93 -22.58
C PRO A 331 -14.97 -18.92 -21.63
N LEU A 332 -15.74 -19.54 -20.76
CA LEU A 332 -15.24 -20.52 -19.79
C LEU A 332 -15.22 -21.92 -20.42
N ILE A 333 -14.11 -22.25 -21.08
CA ILE A 333 -13.96 -23.53 -21.81
C ILE A 333 -13.67 -24.69 -20.85
N ASN A 334 -12.97 -24.43 -19.74
CA ASN A 334 -12.51 -25.45 -18.80
C ASN A 334 -12.77 -25.04 -17.33
N GLY A 335 -12.83 -26.04 -16.44
CA GLY A 335 -12.90 -25.83 -14.99
C GLY A 335 -14.27 -25.39 -14.47
N VAL A 336 -15.29 -25.38 -15.32
CA VAL A 336 -16.69 -25.18 -14.91
C VAL A 336 -17.25 -26.53 -14.46
N THR A 337 -17.77 -26.57 -13.23
CA THR A 337 -18.54 -27.72 -12.73
C THR A 337 -19.99 -27.54 -13.15
N TRP A 338 -20.56 -28.57 -13.79
CA TRP A 338 -21.93 -28.57 -14.26
C TRP A 338 -22.78 -29.54 -13.44
N GLU A 339 -24.03 -29.16 -13.19
CA GLU A 339 -24.99 -29.98 -12.45
C GLU A 339 -26.39 -29.86 -13.07
N SER A 340 -27.11 -30.99 -13.12
CA SER A 340 -28.54 -31.03 -13.41
C SER A 340 -29.29 -31.41 -12.14
N SER A 341 -30.34 -30.65 -11.80
CA SER A 341 -31.17 -30.94 -10.61
C SER A 341 -31.94 -32.27 -10.74
N ASP A 342 -32.19 -32.72 -11.97
CA ASP A 342 -32.81 -34.00 -12.28
C ASP A 342 -32.06 -34.67 -13.45
N GLN A 343 -31.12 -35.54 -13.11
CA GLN A 343 -30.33 -36.32 -14.06
C GLN A 343 -31.16 -37.36 -14.83
N THR A 344 -32.41 -37.64 -14.42
CA THR A 344 -33.31 -38.51 -15.18
C THR A 344 -34.02 -37.78 -16.32
N VAL A 345 -34.07 -36.43 -16.26
CA VAL A 345 -34.63 -35.55 -17.31
C VAL A 345 -33.54 -35.14 -18.29
N ALA A 346 -32.38 -34.67 -17.79
CA ALA A 346 -31.21 -34.38 -18.61
C ALA A 346 -29.93 -34.46 -17.79
N THR A 347 -28.84 -34.92 -18.40
CA THR A 347 -27.49 -34.83 -17.83
C THR A 347 -26.72 -33.69 -18.49
N ILE A 348 -25.69 -33.19 -17.82
CA ILE A 348 -24.78 -32.22 -18.42
C ILE A 348 -23.34 -32.55 -18.04
N ASP A 349 -22.46 -32.56 -19.04
CA ASP A 349 -21.02 -32.73 -18.84
C ASP A 349 -20.25 -31.78 -19.76
N ASN A 350 -19.24 -31.09 -19.22
CA ASN A 350 -18.42 -30.12 -19.96
C ASN A 350 -19.23 -29.13 -20.83
N GLY A 351 -20.41 -28.70 -20.34
CA GLY A 351 -21.31 -27.78 -21.03
C GLY A 351 -22.13 -28.42 -22.15
N ILE A 352 -22.09 -29.74 -22.33
CA ILE A 352 -22.93 -30.50 -23.26
C ILE A 352 -24.12 -31.04 -22.47
N LEU A 353 -25.30 -30.49 -22.72
CA LEU A 353 -26.56 -30.98 -22.18
C LEU A 353 -27.04 -32.16 -23.03
N THR A 354 -27.27 -33.30 -22.39
CA THR A 354 -27.86 -34.51 -22.99
C THR A 354 -29.27 -34.71 -22.45
N PRO A 355 -30.31 -34.38 -23.22
CA PRO A 355 -31.70 -34.53 -22.78
C PRO A 355 -32.17 -36.00 -22.89
N ILE A 356 -32.63 -36.56 -21.78
CA ILE A 356 -32.97 -38.00 -21.64
C ILE A 356 -34.48 -38.23 -21.68
N LYS A 357 -35.27 -37.36 -21.05
CA LYS A 357 -36.72 -37.52 -20.93
C LYS A 357 -37.43 -36.18 -20.94
N ALA A 358 -38.64 -36.15 -21.49
CA ALA A 358 -39.52 -34.98 -21.39
C ALA A 358 -39.74 -34.58 -19.93
N GLY A 359 -39.60 -33.30 -19.62
CA GLY A 359 -39.68 -32.79 -18.25
C GLY A 359 -39.06 -31.40 -18.10
N VAL A 360 -38.85 -31.02 -16.85
CA VAL A 360 -38.22 -29.75 -16.47
C VAL A 360 -37.10 -30.06 -15.48
N THR A 361 -35.92 -29.50 -15.72
CA THR A 361 -34.78 -29.56 -14.80
C THR A 361 -34.13 -28.17 -14.71
N ASN A 362 -33.27 -27.95 -13.73
CA ASN A 362 -32.40 -26.79 -13.66
C ASN A 362 -30.98 -27.20 -14.02
N ILE A 363 -30.29 -26.36 -14.77
CA ILE A 363 -28.89 -26.59 -15.16
C ILE A 363 -28.03 -25.52 -14.52
N THR A 364 -27.09 -25.95 -13.68
CA THR A 364 -26.25 -25.08 -12.87
C THR A 364 -24.81 -25.18 -13.33
N ALA A 365 -24.16 -24.02 -13.49
CA ALA A 365 -22.72 -23.90 -13.73
C ALA A 365 -22.05 -23.23 -12.54
N ILE A 366 -20.91 -23.78 -12.11
CA ILE A 366 -20.14 -23.30 -10.96
C ILE A 366 -18.67 -23.12 -11.35
N LYS A 367 -18.11 -21.94 -11.09
CA LYS A 367 -16.68 -21.64 -11.25
C LYS A 367 -16.22 -20.70 -10.13
N ASP A 368 -15.15 -21.06 -9.43
CA ASP A 368 -14.51 -20.24 -8.37
C ASP A 368 -15.51 -19.71 -7.32
N GLY A 369 -16.48 -20.54 -6.93
CA GLY A 369 -17.53 -20.21 -5.97
C GLY A 369 -18.66 -19.32 -6.52
N LYS A 370 -18.59 -18.89 -7.79
CA LYS A 370 -19.68 -18.24 -8.51
C LYS A 370 -20.59 -19.30 -9.12
N THR A 371 -21.89 -19.05 -9.04
CA THR A 371 -22.92 -19.98 -9.51
C THR A 371 -23.93 -19.24 -10.35
N VAL A 372 -24.36 -19.86 -11.44
CA VAL A 372 -25.48 -19.40 -12.28
C VAL A 372 -26.29 -20.63 -12.69
N SER A 373 -27.62 -20.47 -12.75
CA SER A 373 -28.53 -21.54 -13.14
C SER A 373 -29.43 -21.07 -14.28
N LEU A 374 -29.62 -21.94 -15.27
CA LEU A 374 -30.80 -21.89 -16.12
C LEU A 374 -31.93 -22.58 -15.36
N ASP A 375 -32.90 -21.80 -14.91
CA ASP A 375 -34.06 -22.31 -14.21
C ASP A 375 -35.14 -22.74 -15.19
N ASN A 376 -35.84 -23.81 -14.83
CA ASN A 376 -36.95 -24.37 -15.59
C ASN A 376 -36.57 -24.71 -17.05
N VAL A 377 -35.39 -25.32 -17.24
CA VAL A 377 -34.97 -25.86 -18.53
C VAL A 377 -35.97 -26.94 -18.94
N LYS A 378 -36.85 -26.56 -19.88
CA LYS A 378 -37.87 -27.45 -20.41
C LYS A 378 -37.26 -28.34 -21.48
N ILE A 379 -37.23 -29.64 -21.19
CA ILE A 379 -36.95 -30.69 -22.18
C ILE A 379 -38.30 -31.11 -22.76
N ALA A 380 -38.56 -30.71 -24.00
CA ALA A 380 -39.75 -31.18 -24.68
C ALA A 380 -39.52 -32.60 -25.20
N GLY A 381 -40.48 -33.48 -24.93
CA GLY A 381 -40.58 -34.73 -25.69
C GLY A 381 -40.78 -34.41 -27.17
N LEU A 382 -40.30 -35.30 -28.05
CA LEU A 382 -40.54 -35.15 -29.49
C LEU A 382 -42.05 -35.05 -29.83
N SER A 383 -42.95 -35.57 -29.00
CA SER A 383 -44.41 -35.42 -29.17
C SER A 383 -45.00 -34.10 -28.62
N GLU A 384 -44.33 -33.40 -27.69
CA GLU A 384 -44.85 -32.15 -27.10
C GLU A 384 -44.58 -30.93 -27.97
N LYS A 385 -43.44 -30.92 -28.66
CA LYS A 385 -43.14 -29.89 -29.67
C LYS A 385 -43.88 -30.15 -30.98
N PHE A 386 -44.35 -31.39 -31.17
CA PHE A 386 -45.10 -31.84 -32.33
C PHE A 386 -46.53 -32.35 -31.98
N PRO A 387 -47.41 -31.51 -31.36
CA PRO A 387 -48.71 -31.96 -30.93
C PRO A 387 -49.57 -32.38 -32.14
N CYS A 388 -49.88 -33.67 -32.22
CA CYS A 388 -50.80 -34.21 -33.23
C CYS A 388 -52.26 -33.94 -32.82
N ASN A 389 -52.66 -32.67 -32.66
CA ASN A 389 -54.04 -32.27 -32.39
C ASN A 389 -54.76 -31.65 -33.59
N GLY A 390 -54.08 -31.51 -34.74
CA GLY A 390 -54.71 -31.37 -36.05
C GLY A 390 -55.48 -30.08 -36.31
N ILE A 391 -55.20 -28.96 -35.62
CA ILE A 391 -56.05 -27.76 -35.70
C ILE A 391 -55.35 -26.48 -36.23
N THR A 392 -54.03 -26.39 -36.35
CA THR A 392 -53.40 -25.18 -36.89
C THR A 392 -52.21 -25.53 -37.76
N GLY A 393 -52.17 -25.02 -38.99
CA GLY A 393 -51.19 -25.31 -40.04
C GLY A 393 -49.75 -24.84 -39.78
N ASP A 394 -49.26 -25.00 -38.55
CA ASP A 394 -47.82 -25.11 -38.30
C ASP A 394 -47.45 -26.59 -38.45
N PHE A 395 -46.59 -26.87 -39.43
CA PHE A 395 -46.23 -28.20 -39.91
C PHE A 395 -45.27 -28.97 -38.98
N ASP A 396 -45.17 -28.53 -37.73
CA ASP A 396 -44.52 -29.24 -36.64
C ASP A 396 -45.41 -30.41 -36.16
N CYS A 397 -45.83 -31.36 -37.01
CA CYS A 397 -46.38 -32.64 -36.52
C CYS A 397 -45.81 -33.88 -37.23
N LEU A 398 -45.57 -34.96 -36.47
CA LEU A 398 -45.18 -36.28 -36.95
C LEU A 398 -46.38 -37.23 -36.81
N PRO A 399 -47.37 -37.16 -37.72
CA PRO A 399 -48.62 -37.90 -37.56
C PRO A 399 -48.37 -39.41 -37.55
N VAL A 400 -49.00 -40.10 -36.58
CA VAL A 400 -49.06 -41.56 -36.55
C VAL A 400 -50.40 -42.04 -37.07
N LYS A 401 -50.38 -43.04 -37.96
CA LYS A 401 -51.59 -43.69 -38.48
C LYS A 401 -51.54 -45.18 -38.30
N GLU A 402 -52.66 -45.73 -37.83
CA GLU A 402 -52.86 -47.15 -37.61
C GLU A 402 -53.63 -47.75 -38.80
N THR A 403 -53.12 -48.84 -39.36
CA THR A 403 -53.79 -49.64 -40.40
C THR A 403 -54.92 -50.46 -39.79
N LEU A 404 -55.74 -51.06 -40.66
CA LEU A 404 -56.72 -52.07 -40.25
C LEU A 404 -56.08 -53.31 -39.61
N SER A 405 -54.80 -53.56 -39.89
CA SER A 405 -54.00 -54.64 -39.30
C SER A 405 -53.40 -54.30 -37.93
N GLY A 406 -53.60 -53.07 -37.43
CA GLY A 406 -53.06 -52.59 -36.15
C GLY A 406 -51.62 -52.06 -36.23
N LYS A 407 -51.00 -52.06 -37.41
CA LYS A 407 -49.67 -51.48 -37.62
C LYS A 407 -49.72 -49.97 -37.66
N LYS A 408 -48.76 -49.32 -37.02
CA LYS A 408 -48.65 -47.87 -36.93
C LYS A 408 -47.52 -47.36 -37.78
N TYR A 409 -47.77 -46.29 -38.53
CA TYR A 409 -46.81 -45.67 -39.43
C TYR A 409 -46.65 -44.20 -39.07
N VAL A 410 -45.41 -43.71 -39.09
CA VAL A 410 -45.08 -42.30 -38.82
C VAL A 410 -44.39 -41.66 -40.01
N ALA A 411 -44.85 -40.46 -40.34
CA ALA A 411 -44.30 -39.65 -41.41
C ALA A 411 -42.85 -39.20 -41.14
N SER A 412 -42.21 -38.71 -42.19
CA SER A 412 -40.87 -38.14 -42.19
C SER A 412 -40.92 -36.79 -41.49
N PRO A 413 -39.93 -36.48 -40.64
CA PRO A 413 -39.82 -35.14 -40.10
C PRO A 413 -39.55 -34.12 -41.21
N GLU A 414 -39.82 -32.85 -40.91
CA GLU A 414 -39.50 -31.76 -41.83
C GLU A 414 -37.99 -31.60 -42.04
N LYS A 415 -37.59 -31.03 -43.18
CA LYS A 415 -36.19 -30.73 -43.51
C LYS A 415 -35.46 -30.00 -42.38
N SER A 416 -36.09 -28.93 -41.87
CA SER A 416 -35.53 -28.06 -40.83
C SER A 416 -35.31 -28.79 -39.51
N PHE A 417 -35.97 -29.93 -39.31
CA PHE A 417 -35.78 -30.80 -38.17
C PHE A 417 -34.69 -31.84 -38.44
N ILE A 418 -34.69 -32.48 -39.63
CA ILE A 418 -33.63 -33.40 -40.08
C ILE A 418 -32.24 -32.73 -40.00
N GLU A 419 -32.15 -31.47 -40.46
CA GLU A 419 -30.94 -30.65 -40.37
C GLU A 419 -30.51 -30.38 -38.92
N ARG A 420 -31.48 -30.21 -38.02
CA ARG A 420 -31.24 -29.89 -36.60
C ARG A 420 -30.82 -31.10 -35.78
N ILE A 421 -31.28 -32.29 -36.17
CA ILE A 421 -30.89 -33.55 -35.54
C ILE A 421 -29.60 -34.14 -36.14
N GLY A 422 -28.91 -33.39 -37.00
CA GLY A 422 -27.57 -33.72 -37.49
C GLY A 422 -27.51 -34.68 -38.67
N PHE A 423 -28.63 -34.97 -39.33
CA PHE A 423 -28.65 -35.77 -40.56
C PHE A 423 -28.38 -34.89 -41.80
N SER A 424 -27.81 -35.49 -42.84
CA SER A 424 -27.59 -34.79 -44.12
C SER A 424 -28.91 -34.24 -44.69
N SER A 425 -28.86 -33.06 -45.29
CA SER A 425 -30.00 -32.42 -45.94
C SER A 425 -29.74 -32.09 -47.41
N ASP A 426 -28.83 -32.83 -48.04
CA ASP A 426 -28.54 -32.73 -49.47
C ASP A 426 -29.86 -32.65 -50.25
N THR A 427 -30.15 -31.46 -50.76
CA THR A 427 -31.38 -31.20 -51.48
C THR A 427 -31.25 -31.75 -52.88
N TYR A 428 -32.02 -32.77 -53.18
CA TYR A 428 -32.14 -33.29 -54.54
C TYR A 428 -33.33 -32.63 -55.23
N ALA A 429 -33.07 -31.97 -56.36
CA ALA A 429 -34.10 -31.49 -57.27
C ALA A 429 -34.31 -32.57 -58.34
N PHE A 430 -35.52 -33.14 -58.41
CA PHE A 430 -35.84 -34.15 -59.41
C PHE A 430 -35.85 -33.52 -60.81
N THR A 431 -35.31 -34.23 -61.80
CA THR A 431 -35.35 -33.81 -63.21
C THR A 431 -36.28 -34.72 -64.01
N ASP A 432 -36.73 -34.27 -65.19
CA ASP A 432 -37.64 -35.01 -66.09
C ASP A 432 -37.16 -36.42 -66.49
N LYS A 433 -35.91 -36.79 -66.18
CA LYS A 433 -35.36 -38.13 -66.43
C LYS A 433 -35.67 -39.17 -65.34
N ASP A 434 -36.27 -38.74 -64.23
CA ASP A 434 -36.43 -39.57 -63.04
C ASP A 434 -37.87 -40.11 -62.85
N ASP A 435 -38.77 -39.95 -63.84
CA ASP A 435 -40.20 -40.32 -63.76
C ASP A 435 -40.96 -39.67 -62.57
N VAL A 436 -40.41 -38.59 -61.99
CA VAL A 436 -41.05 -37.79 -60.92
C VAL A 436 -41.63 -36.50 -61.52
N PRO A 437 -42.84 -36.04 -61.14
CA PRO A 437 -43.40 -34.82 -61.71
C PRO A 437 -42.49 -33.59 -61.44
N LEU A 438 -42.51 -32.60 -62.34
CA LEU A 438 -41.66 -31.40 -62.26
C LEU A 438 -41.88 -30.59 -60.97
N GLY A 439 -40.78 -30.15 -60.33
CA GLY A 439 -40.80 -29.18 -59.22
C GLY A 439 -40.67 -29.75 -57.81
N PHE A 440 -40.29 -31.02 -57.67
CA PHE A 440 -40.09 -31.68 -56.37
C PHE A 440 -38.67 -31.42 -55.86
N VAL A 441 -38.54 -30.99 -54.60
CA VAL A 441 -37.27 -30.93 -53.86
C VAL A 441 -37.39 -31.89 -52.69
N GLY A 442 -36.34 -32.63 -52.35
CA GLY A 442 -36.34 -33.49 -51.18
C GLY A 442 -34.99 -33.52 -50.47
N ALA A 443 -34.98 -33.84 -49.17
CA ALA A 443 -33.78 -34.16 -48.42
C ALA A 443 -33.52 -35.68 -48.50
N LEU A 444 -32.26 -36.04 -48.64
CA LEU A 444 -31.78 -37.42 -48.62
C LEU A 444 -31.26 -37.77 -47.23
N MET A 445 -31.78 -38.85 -46.65
CA MET A 445 -31.13 -39.53 -45.52
C MET A 445 -30.52 -40.85 -45.99
N THR A 446 -29.37 -41.25 -45.45
CA THR A 446 -28.85 -42.60 -45.65
C THR A 446 -29.72 -43.63 -44.92
N TYR A 447 -29.56 -44.92 -45.27
CA TYR A 447 -30.20 -46.01 -44.55
C TYR A 447 -29.90 -45.96 -43.06
N GLU A 448 -28.63 -45.72 -42.70
CA GLU A 448 -28.19 -45.63 -41.31
C GLU A 448 -28.84 -44.45 -40.59
N GLU A 449 -28.95 -43.29 -41.24
CA GLU A 449 -29.63 -42.10 -40.69
C GLU A 449 -31.14 -42.37 -40.49
N ALA A 450 -31.79 -43.05 -41.43
CA ALA A 450 -33.21 -43.39 -41.32
C ALA A 450 -33.47 -44.48 -40.26
N GLU A 451 -32.57 -45.44 -40.09
CA GLU A 451 -32.63 -46.43 -39.02
C GLU A 451 -32.42 -45.75 -37.66
N GLN A 452 -31.42 -44.88 -37.57
CA GLN A 452 -31.15 -44.06 -36.39
C GLN A 452 -32.35 -43.18 -36.04
N TRP A 453 -33.05 -42.63 -37.04
CA TRP A 453 -34.30 -41.89 -36.82
C TRP A 453 -35.37 -42.75 -36.13
N CYS A 454 -35.61 -43.98 -36.59
CA CYS A 454 -36.56 -44.88 -35.94
C CYS A 454 -36.10 -45.27 -34.52
N GLN A 455 -34.78 -45.45 -34.31
CA GLN A 455 -34.24 -45.68 -32.96
C GLN A 455 -34.43 -44.47 -32.04
N ASN A 456 -34.32 -43.25 -32.56
CA ASN A 456 -34.59 -42.03 -31.81
C ASN A 456 -36.08 -41.96 -31.40
N LEU A 457 -37.00 -42.37 -32.27
CA LEU A 457 -38.42 -42.47 -31.89
C LEU A 457 -38.66 -43.51 -30.78
N ASN A 458 -37.92 -44.62 -30.79
CA ASN A 458 -37.99 -45.64 -29.74
C ASN A 458 -37.45 -45.15 -28.41
N SER A 459 -36.30 -44.48 -28.42
CA SER A 459 -35.65 -43.99 -27.20
C SER A 459 -36.52 -42.98 -26.46
N VAL A 460 -37.32 -42.20 -27.20
CA VAL A 460 -38.27 -41.25 -26.61
C VAL A 460 -39.65 -41.83 -26.32
N SER A 461 -39.88 -43.11 -26.62
CA SER A 461 -41.21 -43.74 -26.58
C SER A 461 -42.27 -42.90 -27.30
N TYR A 462 -42.01 -42.51 -28.56
CA TYR A 462 -42.83 -41.56 -29.29
C TYR A 462 -44.30 -42.03 -29.33
N LEU A 463 -45.21 -41.24 -28.74
CA LEU A 463 -46.62 -41.59 -28.52
C LEU A 463 -46.84 -42.94 -27.79
N GLY A 464 -45.93 -43.30 -26.89
CA GLY A 464 -45.95 -44.55 -26.11
C GLY A 464 -45.49 -45.79 -26.88
N ILE A 465 -44.88 -45.60 -28.05
CA ILE A 465 -44.43 -46.68 -28.94
C ILE A 465 -42.90 -46.77 -28.90
N THR A 466 -42.37 -47.99 -28.75
CA THR A 466 -40.94 -48.26 -28.52
C THR A 466 -40.31 -49.24 -29.52
N ASP A 467 -41.03 -49.61 -30.58
CA ASP A 467 -40.63 -50.61 -31.58
C ASP A 467 -40.69 -50.09 -33.03
N TRP A 468 -40.59 -48.78 -33.22
CA TRP A 468 -40.36 -48.15 -34.52
C TRP A 468 -39.16 -48.76 -35.23
N LYS A 469 -39.39 -49.24 -36.45
CA LYS A 469 -38.37 -49.78 -37.35
C LYS A 469 -38.62 -49.33 -38.77
N LEU A 470 -37.62 -49.46 -39.64
CA LEU A 470 -37.82 -49.27 -41.07
C LEU A 470 -38.76 -50.35 -41.63
N PRO A 471 -39.64 -50.04 -42.60
CA PRO A 471 -40.54 -51.01 -43.21
C PRO A 471 -39.79 -52.01 -44.10
N GLU A 472 -40.03 -53.32 -43.90
CA GLU A 472 -39.31 -54.42 -44.55
C GLU A 472 -39.48 -54.50 -46.08
N ASN A 473 -40.65 -54.11 -46.62
CA ASN A 473 -41.00 -54.21 -48.04
C ASN A 473 -41.38 -52.86 -48.69
N GLY A 474 -40.94 -51.76 -48.08
CA GLY A 474 -41.43 -50.41 -48.41
C GLY A 474 -42.94 -50.27 -48.19
N LEU A 475 -43.51 -49.14 -48.65
CA LEU A 475 -44.92 -48.78 -48.44
C LEU A 475 -45.86 -49.37 -49.50
N SER A 476 -45.42 -50.40 -50.23
CA SER A 476 -46.10 -50.96 -51.41
C SER A 476 -47.48 -51.54 -51.09
N ASN A 477 -47.67 -52.00 -49.84
CA ASN A 477 -48.94 -52.52 -49.32
C ASN A 477 -49.68 -51.53 -48.40
N LEU A 478 -49.14 -50.33 -48.16
CA LEU A 478 -49.76 -49.40 -47.20
C LEU A 478 -51.14 -48.93 -47.69
N THR A 479 -51.28 -48.68 -49.00
CA THR A 479 -52.56 -48.29 -49.61
C THR A 479 -53.64 -49.37 -49.46
N SER A 480 -53.26 -50.64 -49.52
CA SER A 480 -54.19 -51.76 -49.31
C SER A 480 -54.45 -52.06 -47.82
N GLU A 481 -53.51 -51.77 -46.92
CA GLU A 481 -53.65 -52.00 -45.47
C GLU A 481 -54.39 -50.87 -44.72
N VAL A 482 -54.30 -49.61 -45.18
CA VAL A 482 -54.96 -48.45 -44.55
C VAL A 482 -56.41 -48.25 -45.04
N GLY A 483 -56.77 -48.82 -46.20
CA GLY A 483 -58.16 -48.86 -46.69
C GLY A 483 -58.73 -47.53 -47.18
N MET A 484 -57.88 -46.51 -47.42
CA MET A 484 -58.28 -45.18 -47.92
C MET A 484 -57.25 -44.62 -48.91
N GLU A 485 -57.71 -43.76 -49.83
CA GLU A 485 -56.80 -42.94 -50.64
C GLU A 485 -55.97 -42.06 -49.70
N LEU A 486 -54.65 -42.09 -49.87
CA LEU A 486 -53.70 -41.33 -49.04
C LEU A 486 -53.84 -39.78 -49.22
N TYR A 487 -54.82 -39.34 -50.02
CA TYR A 487 -54.96 -38.01 -50.61
C TYR A 487 -55.34 -36.87 -49.64
N THR A 488 -56.18 -37.05 -48.62
CA THR A 488 -56.92 -35.87 -48.07
C THR A 488 -56.95 -35.63 -46.56
N PRO A 489 -56.20 -36.37 -45.74
CA PRO A 489 -55.67 -35.73 -44.52
C PRO A 489 -54.21 -36.06 -44.22
N LEU A 490 -53.56 -36.91 -45.02
CA LEU A 490 -52.25 -37.47 -44.69
C LEU A 490 -51.10 -36.67 -45.29
N GLY A 491 -51.34 -35.91 -46.38
CA GLY A 491 -50.27 -35.26 -47.13
C GLY A 491 -49.48 -36.24 -47.99
N TRP A 492 -50.13 -37.17 -48.69
CA TRP A 492 -49.46 -38.19 -49.50
C TRP A 492 -50.11 -38.21 -50.88
N TYR A 493 -49.33 -38.05 -51.95
CA TYR A 493 -49.90 -38.01 -53.30
C TYR A 493 -50.20 -39.43 -53.80
N SER A 494 -51.19 -39.58 -54.67
CA SER A 494 -51.39 -40.78 -55.51
C SER A 494 -52.41 -40.40 -56.56
N THR A 495 -51.99 -40.29 -57.82
CA THR A 495 -52.92 -40.33 -58.94
C THR A 495 -52.50 -41.48 -59.83
N SER A 496 -53.40 -42.47 -59.93
CA SER A 496 -53.36 -43.64 -60.82
C SER A 496 -52.63 -44.90 -60.32
N ASN A 497 -53.06 -46.03 -60.88
CA ASN A 497 -52.68 -47.41 -60.55
C ASN A 497 -51.18 -47.76 -60.68
N ASP A 498 -50.31 -46.79 -60.96
CA ASP A 498 -48.83 -46.92 -60.92
C ASP A 498 -48.20 -46.32 -59.65
N ALA A 499 -49.01 -45.76 -58.74
CA ALA A 499 -48.56 -45.09 -57.52
C ALA A 499 -47.87 -46.03 -56.49
N SER A 500 -47.92 -47.35 -56.67
CA SER A 500 -47.10 -48.28 -55.88
C SER A 500 -45.60 -48.08 -56.09
N ARG A 501 -45.20 -47.37 -57.17
CA ARG A 501 -43.81 -47.09 -57.52
C ARG A 501 -43.23 -45.78 -56.96
N PHE A 502 -44.04 -44.92 -56.35
CA PHE A 502 -43.59 -43.56 -56.02
C PHE A 502 -43.67 -43.20 -54.53
N PHE A 503 -44.39 -44.00 -53.74
CA PHE A 503 -44.57 -43.75 -52.30
C PHE A 503 -43.92 -44.80 -51.41
N THR A 504 -43.39 -45.88 -51.97
CA THR A 504 -42.41 -46.70 -51.29
C THR A 504 -41.14 -45.87 -51.14
N GLY A 505 -40.57 -45.78 -49.93
CA GLY A 505 -39.16 -45.42 -49.78
C GLY A 505 -38.35 -46.30 -50.74
N TYR A 506 -38.04 -45.73 -51.90
CA TYR A 506 -37.44 -46.45 -53.00
C TYR A 506 -35.97 -46.46 -52.71
N TRP A 507 -35.44 -47.63 -52.37
CA TRP A 507 -34.02 -47.88 -52.25
C TRP A 507 -33.41 -47.82 -53.66
N LEU A 508 -33.24 -46.62 -54.22
CA LEU A 508 -32.72 -46.45 -55.57
C LEU A 508 -31.19 -46.41 -55.56
N ASN A 509 -30.57 -47.29 -56.33
CA ASN A 509 -29.18 -47.13 -56.75
C ASN A 509 -29.14 -46.07 -57.86
N GLN A 510 -28.99 -44.79 -57.49
CA GLN A 510 -28.91 -43.68 -58.45
C GLN A 510 -27.46 -43.34 -58.86
N PRO A 511 -27.23 -42.82 -60.08
CA PRO A 511 -25.90 -42.40 -60.51
C PRO A 511 -25.37 -41.22 -59.68
N GLY A 512 -24.20 -41.40 -59.04
CA GLY A 512 -23.56 -40.37 -58.20
C GLY A 512 -23.81 -40.52 -56.70
N VAL A 513 -24.78 -41.35 -56.30
CA VAL A 513 -24.93 -41.84 -54.93
C VAL A 513 -24.22 -43.19 -54.84
N ASP A 514 -23.50 -43.45 -53.74
CA ASP A 514 -22.84 -44.74 -53.54
C ASP A 514 -23.88 -45.88 -53.62
N PRO A 515 -23.79 -46.80 -54.60
CA PRO A 515 -24.76 -47.87 -54.79
C PRO A 515 -24.77 -48.92 -53.67
N THR A 516 -23.89 -48.79 -52.67
CA THR A 516 -23.94 -49.55 -51.42
C THR A 516 -24.77 -48.88 -50.33
N LYS A 517 -25.09 -47.57 -50.48
CA LYS A 517 -25.90 -46.80 -49.55
C LYS A 517 -27.32 -46.67 -50.09
N LYS A 518 -28.26 -47.39 -49.47
CA LYS A 518 -29.69 -47.19 -49.75
C LYS A 518 -30.12 -45.84 -49.15
N ALA A 519 -30.77 -44.96 -49.90
CA ALA A 519 -31.22 -43.65 -49.41
C ALA A 519 -32.73 -43.61 -49.18
N VAL A 520 -33.17 -42.84 -48.18
CA VAL A 520 -34.58 -42.54 -47.89
C VAL A 520 -34.87 -41.09 -48.28
N PHE A 521 -35.92 -40.90 -49.09
CA PHE A 521 -36.33 -39.58 -49.57
C PHE A 521 -37.33 -38.92 -48.63
N VAL A 522 -37.12 -37.63 -48.37
CA VAL A 522 -38.02 -36.76 -47.59
C VAL A 522 -38.43 -35.58 -48.46
N TYR A 523 -39.71 -35.41 -48.76
CA TYR A 523 -40.19 -34.34 -49.65
C TYR A 523 -40.18 -32.96 -48.99
N ILE A 524 -39.90 -31.92 -49.78
CA ILE A 524 -39.86 -30.52 -49.40
C ILE A 524 -40.42 -29.66 -50.56
N PRO A 525 -41.47 -28.86 -50.38
CA PRO A 525 -41.84 -27.90 -51.41
C PRO A 525 -40.83 -26.74 -51.45
N SER A 526 -40.41 -26.33 -52.65
CA SER A 526 -39.67 -25.08 -52.82
C SER A 526 -40.62 -23.89 -52.65
N ALA A 527 -40.28 -22.96 -51.75
CA ALA A 527 -40.94 -21.66 -51.72
C ALA A 527 -40.64 -20.90 -53.03
N GLY A 528 -41.63 -20.81 -53.93
CA GLY A 528 -41.54 -19.91 -55.09
C GLY A 528 -42.06 -20.43 -56.43
N THR A 529 -42.47 -21.70 -56.54
CA THR A 529 -43.10 -22.21 -57.78
C THR A 529 -44.62 -22.17 -57.66
N ALA A 530 -45.24 -21.23 -58.38
CA ALA A 530 -46.68 -21.10 -58.44
C ALA A 530 -47.29 -22.34 -59.12
N PHE A 531 -48.04 -23.15 -58.36
CA PHE A 531 -48.94 -24.14 -58.91
C PHE A 531 -50.27 -23.48 -59.35
N PRO A 532 -51.00 -24.05 -60.33
CA PRO A 532 -52.30 -23.55 -60.73
C PRO A 532 -53.30 -23.58 -59.56
N VAL A 533 -53.94 -22.44 -59.36
CA VAL A 533 -54.78 -21.91 -58.27
C VAL A 533 -55.91 -22.79 -57.66
N ASP A 534 -56.05 -24.08 -57.94
CA ASP A 534 -57.18 -24.90 -57.39
C ASP A 534 -56.79 -26.13 -56.54
N GLN A 535 -55.56 -26.19 -56.02
CA GLN A 535 -55.15 -27.20 -55.04
C GLN A 535 -54.30 -26.55 -53.93
N ASP A 536 -54.73 -26.78 -52.69
CA ASP A 536 -54.10 -26.33 -51.44
C ASP A 536 -52.57 -26.60 -51.40
N PRO A 537 -51.70 -25.62 -51.09
CA PRO A 537 -50.24 -25.79 -51.10
C PRO A 537 -49.72 -26.55 -49.87
N THR A 538 -50.38 -27.64 -49.48
CA THR A 538 -50.01 -28.48 -48.34
C THR A 538 -48.73 -29.28 -48.63
N VAL A 539 -47.74 -29.15 -47.74
CA VAL A 539 -46.55 -30.00 -47.63
C VAL A 539 -46.98 -31.49 -47.55
N LYS A 540 -46.31 -32.38 -48.28
CA LYS A 540 -46.65 -33.81 -48.36
C LYS A 540 -45.52 -34.71 -47.84
N GLN A 541 -45.63 -35.32 -46.65
CA GLN A 541 -44.57 -36.08 -45.96
C GLN A 541 -44.54 -37.57 -46.40
N LEU A 542 -43.37 -38.24 -46.35
CA LEU A 542 -43.18 -39.67 -46.66
C LEU A 542 -42.96 -40.49 -45.37
N THR A 543 -43.39 -41.74 -45.25
CA THR A 543 -43.33 -42.55 -44.00
C THR A 543 -41.94 -43.13 -43.88
N ILE A 544 -41.36 -42.99 -42.70
CA ILE A 544 -40.01 -43.50 -42.45
C ILE A 544 -40.04 -44.70 -41.52
N CYS A 545 -40.90 -44.70 -40.48
CA CYS A 545 -40.91 -45.78 -39.49
C CYS A 545 -42.29 -46.45 -39.36
N VAL A 546 -42.27 -47.75 -39.04
CA VAL A 546 -43.44 -48.59 -38.74
C VAL A 546 -43.27 -49.26 -37.38
N SER A 547 -44.37 -49.47 -36.66
CA SER A 547 -44.48 -50.19 -35.40
C SER A 547 -45.69 -51.14 -35.47
N GLY A 548 -45.67 -52.26 -34.73
CA GLY A 548 -46.77 -53.23 -34.71
C GLY A 548 -46.58 -54.48 -35.55
#